data_AF-D5UDC4-F1
#
_entry.id   AF-D5UDC4-F1
#
_cell.length_a   1.000
_cell.length_b   1.000
_cell.length_c   1.000
_cell.angle_alpha   90.00
_cell.angle_beta   90.00
_cell.angle_gamma   90.00
#
_symmetry.space_group_name_H-M   'P 1'
#
loop_
_entity.id
_entity.type
_entity.pdbx_description
1 polymer ?
#
loop_
_entity_poly.entity_id
_entity_poly.type
_entity_poly.pdbx_seq_one_letter_code
_entity_poly.pdbx_strand_id
1 'polypeptide(L)' 'MGAVAYGRKVREDEASVSYTFGVEPTSPAGVLVIPVAAPDAWYVDGSEARPAAALRVLGKAVRTFRGSGSWPDAVAFQS' A
#
# COMPACT_ATOMS: atom_id res chain seq x y z
N MET A 1 -21.02 1.87 7.67
CA MET A 1 -20.28 0.64 7.31
C MET A 1 -18.80 0.96 7.40
N GLY A 2 -18.05 0.22 8.21
CA GLY A 2 -16.62 0.47 8.36
C GLY A 2 -15.83 -0.03 7.15
N ALA A 3 -14.74 0.66 6.81
CA ALA A 3 -13.84 0.25 5.75
C ALA A 3 -12.58 -0.38 6.34
N VAL A 4 -12.21 -1.55 5.82
CA VAL A 4 -11.01 -2.29 6.24
C VAL A 4 -10.04 -2.39 5.07
N ALA A 5 -8.75 -2.26 5.35
CA ALA A 5 -7.69 -2.61 4.41
C ALA A 5 -6.44 -3.07 5.16
N TYR A 6 -5.78 -4.08 4.62
CA TYR A 6 -4.48 -4.56 5.08
C TYR A 6 -3.48 -4.42 3.94
N GLY A 7 -2.25 -4.06 4.30
CA GLY A 7 -1.11 -4.06 3.41
C GLY A 7 0.11 -4.67 4.08
N ARG A 8 0.86 -5.51 3.38
CA ARG A 8 2.13 -6.07 3.87
C ARG A 8 3.23 -5.78 2.88
N LYS A 9 4.33 -5.18 3.34
CA LYS A 9 5.49 -4.88 2.51
C LYS A 9 6.09 -6.18 2.01
N VAL A 10 6.33 -6.25 0.70
CA VAL A 10 6.94 -7.42 0.05
C VAL A 10 8.28 -7.09 -0.58
N ARG A 11 8.51 -5.83 -0.94
CA ARG A 11 9.77 -5.34 -1.49
C ARG A 11 9.94 -3.87 -1.19
N GLU A 12 11.17 -3.47 -0.94
CA GLU A 12 11.59 -2.08 -0.81
C GLU A 12 12.93 -1.92 -1.51
N ASP A 13 13.03 -0.94 -2.39
CA ASP A 13 14.27 -0.49 -3.02
C ASP A 13 14.26 1.03 -3.17
N GLU A 14 15.36 1.58 -3.69
CA GLU A 14 15.53 3.03 -3.83
C GLU A 14 14.49 3.67 -4.78
N ALA A 15 13.97 2.90 -5.74
CA ALA A 15 13.03 3.40 -6.74
C ALA A 15 11.57 3.25 -6.29
N SER A 16 11.24 2.18 -5.59
CA SER A 16 9.87 1.82 -5.24
C SER A 16 9.75 0.97 -3.98
N VAL A 17 8.58 1.04 -3.36
CA VAL A 17 8.13 0.10 -2.34
C VAL A 17 6.90 -0.62 -2.83
N SER A 18 6.80 -1.92 -2.54
CA SER A 18 5.68 -2.77 -2.93
C SER A 18 5.01 -3.40 -1.73
N TYR A 19 3.68 -3.41 -1.74
CA TYR A 19 2.83 -4.00 -0.72
C TYR A 19 1.85 -4.97 -1.35
N THR A 20 1.68 -6.18 -0.81
CA THR A 20 0.40 -6.86 -1.03
C THR A 20 -0.70 -6.04 -0.35
N PHE A 21 -1.91 -6.02 -0.91
CA PHE A 21 -3.05 -5.35 -0.28
C PHE A 21 -4.30 -6.23 -0.36
N GLY A 22 -5.24 -6.01 0.56
CA GLY A 22 -6.52 -6.72 0.59
C GLY A 22 -7.43 -6.23 1.70
N VAL A 23 -8.59 -6.88 1.86
CA VAL A 23 -9.48 -6.70 3.02
C VAL A 23 -9.16 -7.69 4.14
N GLU A 24 -8.37 -8.72 3.85
CA GLU A 24 -7.87 -9.73 4.79
C GLU A 24 -6.36 -9.94 4.59
N PRO A 25 -5.58 -10.16 5.66
CA PRO A 25 -4.13 -10.36 5.54
C PRO A 25 -3.70 -11.64 4.81
N THR A 26 -4.54 -12.68 4.86
CA THR A 26 -4.24 -14.02 4.35
C THR A 26 -4.67 -14.22 2.90
N SER A 27 -5.49 -13.32 2.35
CA SER A 27 -6.01 -13.38 0.98
C SER A 27 -5.82 -12.02 0.29
N PRO A 28 -4.59 -11.72 -0.17
CA PRO A 28 -4.32 -10.45 -0.83
C PRO A 28 -5.03 -10.37 -2.19
N ALA A 29 -5.59 -9.20 -2.48
CA ALA A 29 -6.27 -8.89 -3.74
C ALA A 29 -5.29 -8.47 -4.86
N GLY A 30 -4.06 -8.09 -4.52
CA GLY A 30 -3.03 -7.70 -5.49
C GLY A 30 -1.78 -7.10 -4.84
N VAL A 31 -0.89 -6.57 -5.67
CA VAL A 31 0.34 -5.89 -5.25
C VAL A 31 0.27 -4.42 -5.66
N LEU A 32 0.31 -3.54 -4.67
CA LEU A 32 0.44 -2.09 -4.81
C LEU A 32 1.92 -1.74 -4.94
N VAL A 33 2.28 -1.00 -5.99
CA VAL A 33 3.63 -0.47 -6.19
C VAL A 33 3.58 1.05 -6.04
N ILE A 34 4.45 1.59 -5.19
CA ILE A 34 4.56 3.02 -4.88
C ILE A 34 5.95 3.51 -5.26
N PRO A 35 6.09 4.33 -6.32
CA PRO A 35 7.36 4.99 -6.62
C PRO A 35 7.78 5.93 -5.49
N VAL A 36 9.01 5.81 -5.00
CA VAL A 36 9.50 6.61 -3.85
C VAL A 36 9.54 8.10 -4.21
N ALA A 37 10.03 8.43 -5.41
CA ALA A 37 10.13 9.81 -5.89
C ALA A 37 8.77 10.44 -6.27
N ALA A 38 7.76 9.63 -6.58
CA ALA A 38 6.45 10.09 -7.03
C ALA A 38 5.32 9.17 -6.53
N PRO A 39 4.95 9.24 -5.23
CA PRO A 39 3.95 8.33 -4.65
C PRO A 39 2.57 8.39 -5.31
N ASP A 40 2.20 9.52 -5.93
CA ASP A 40 0.93 9.68 -6.64
C ASP A 40 0.86 8.88 -7.95
N ALA A 41 2.01 8.47 -8.49
CA ALA A 41 2.15 7.63 -9.68
C ALA A 41 2.05 6.12 -9.38
N TRP A 42 1.54 5.76 -8.20
CA TRP A 42 1.31 4.37 -7.80
C TRP A 42 0.42 3.62 -8.81
N TYR A 43 0.58 2.30 -8.82
CA TYR A 43 -0.20 1.37 -9.65
C TYR A 43 -0.35 0.02 -8.95
N VAL A 44 -1.21 -0.84 -9.52
CA VAL A 44 -1.33 -2.25 -9.12
C VAL A 44 -0.60 -3.10 -10.15
N ASP A 45 0.30 -3.97 -9.71
CA ASP A 45 1.02 -4.85 -10.62
C ASP A 45 0.05 -5.80 -11.34
N GLY A 46 0.19 -5.89 -12.66
CA GLY A 46 -0.71 -6.68 -13.53
C GLY A 46 -2.16 -6.18 -13.63
N SER A 47 -2.48 -4.96 -13.18
CA SER A 47 -3.86 -4.44 -13.23
C SER A 47 -3.93 -2.93 -13.45
N GLU A 48 -4.84 -2.49 -14.33
CA GLU A 48 -5.18 -1.06 -14.48
C GLU A 48 -6.19 -0.58 -13.42
N ALA A 49 -6.76 -1.49 -12.63
CA ALA A 49 -7.72 -1.15 -11.61
C ALA A 49 -7.06 -0.34 -10.47
N ARG A 50 -7.85 0.54 -9.84
CA ARG A 50 -7.44 1.29 -8.65
C ARG A 50 -8.36 0.99 -7.45
N PRO A 51 -8.24 -0.19 -6.82
CA PRO A 51 -9.13 -0.60 -5.73
C PRO A 51 -9.02 0.30 -4.50
N ALA A 52 -10.14 0.52 -3.82
CA ALA A 52 -10.18 1.34 -2.61
C ALA A 52 -9.27 0.81 -1.48
N ALA A 53 -9.06 -0.51 -1.39
CA ALA A 53 -8.12 -1.10 -0.43
C ALA A 53 -6.68 -0.67 -0.70
N ALA A 54 -6.24 -0.66 -1.97
CA ALA A 54 -4.91 -0.18 -2.36
C ALA A 54 -4.72 1.31 -2.01
N LEU A 55 -5.73 2.15 -2.30
CA LEU A 55 -5.71 3.57 -1.94
C LEU A 55 -5.56 3.82 -0.44
N ARG A 56 -6.22 3.02 0.40
CA ARG A 56 -6.10 3.11 1.87
C ARG A 56 -4.71 2.68 2.34
N VAL A 57 -4.17 1.61 1.77
CA VAL A 57 -2.79 1.17 2.08
C VAL A 57 -1.78 2.24 1.69
N LEU A 58 -1.88 2.79 0.47
CA LEU A 58 -1.06 3.91 -0.01
C LEU A 58 -1.11 5.08 0.96
N GLY A 59 -2.30 5.58 1.29
CA GLY A 59 -2.46 6.77 2.13
C GLY A 59 -1.82 6.59 3.50
N LYS A 60 -1.97 5.42 4.12
CA LYS A 60 -1.36 5.13 5.42
C LYS A 60 0.15 4.90 5.32
N ALA A 61 0.63 4.16 4.31
CA ALA A 61 2.06 3.93 4.10
C ALA A 61 2.82 5.25 3.86
N VAL A 62 2.32 6.10 2.97
CA VAL A 62 2.92 7.41 2.65
C VAL A 62 2.89 8.32 3.86
N ARG A 63 1.78 8.36 4.62
CA ARG A 63 1.69 9.15 5.85
C ARG A 63 2.73 8.70 6.88
N THR A 64 2.90 7.39 7.08
CA THR A 64 3.91 6.85 7.99
C THR A 64 5.31 7.21 7.51
N PHE A 65 5.63 6.97 6.24
CA PHE A 65 6.93 7.31 5.65
C PHE A 65 7.28 8.80 5.85
N ARG A 66 6.32 9.72 5.61
CA ARG A 66 6.53 11.16 5.85
C ARG A 66 6.73 11.51 7.32
N GLY A 67 6.20 10.73 8.25
CA GLY A 67 6.30 10.97 9.69
C GLY A 67 7.54 10.36 10.35
N SER A 68 8.00 9.19 9.88
CA SER A 68 9.10 8.43 10.47
C SER A 68 10.36 8.36 9.59
N GLY A 69 10.26 8.71 8.31
CA GLY A 69 11.33 8.49 7.32
C GLY A 69 11.47 7.04 6.87
N SER A 70 10.56 6.14 7.26
CA SER A 70 10.67 4.71 6.95
C SER A 70 9.32 4.12 6.52
N TRP A 71 9.35 3.26 5.51
CA TRP A 71 8.16 2.56 5.03
C TRP A 71 7.74 1.46 6.01
N PRO A 72 6.48 1.45 6.48
CA PRO A 72 6.05 0.46 7.46
C PRO A 72 6.04 -0.95 6.86
N ASP A 73 6.42 -1.97 7.63
CA ASP A 73 6.35 -3.37 7.17
C ASP A 73 4.91 -3.86 7.00
N ALA A 74 3.99 -3.30 7.79
CA ALA A 74 2.57 -3.63 7.73
C ALA A 74 1.70 -2.38 7.89
N VAL A 75 0.59 -2.37 7.16
CA VAL A 75 -0.44 -1.35 7.17
C VAL A 75 -1.75 -2.01 7.51
N ALA A 76 -2.44 -1.50 8.54
CA ALA A 76 -3.81 -1.85 8.85
C ALA A 76 -4.65 -0.58 8.89
N PHE A 77 -5.77 -0.56 8.18
CA PHE A 77 -6.73 0.54 8.16
C PHE A 77 -8.09 -0.01 8.59
N GLN A 78 -8.73 0.71 9.50
CA GLN A 78 -10.10 0.48 9.93
C GLN A 78 -10.73 1.85 10.24
N SER A 79 -11.92 2.10 9.71
CA SER A 79 -12.73 3.31 9.98
C SER A 79 -14.10 2.94 10.53
#